data_AF-A0A4U9I179-F1
#
_entry.id   AF-A0A4U9I179-F1
#
_cell.length_a   1.000
_cell.length_b   1.000
_cell.length_c   1.000
_cell.angle_alpha   90.00
_cell.angle_beta   90.00
_cell.angle_gamma   90.00
#
_symmetry.space_group_name_H-M   'P 1'
#
loop_
_entity.id
_entity.type
_entity.pdbx_description
1 polymer ?
#
loop_
_entity_poly.entity_id
_entity_poly.type
_entity_poly.pdbx_seq_one_letter_code
_entity_poly.pdbx_strand_id
1 'polypeptide(L)' 'MWVDGRQIQPLEWVAVYYDNPDEVPAEKLRCGTVVTVPDDFVIPANSEGVILTEVAERRVRGC' A
#
# COMPACT_ATOMS: atom_id res chain seq x y z
N MET A 1 -5.82 -12.53 6.61
CA MET A 1 -5.05 -11.56 5.81
C MET A 1 -3.57 -11.68 6.19
N TRP A 2 -2.58 -11.24 5.37
CA TRP A 2 -1.15 -11.32 5.77
C TRP A 2 -0.88 -10.59 7.09
N VAL A 3 -1.48 -9.40 7.26
CA VAL A 3 -1.41 -8.58 8.49
C VAL A 3 -1.81 -9.38 9.73
N ASP A 4 -2.98 -10.02 9.72
CA ASP A 4 -3.46 -10.83 10.86
C ASP A 4 -2.54 -12.03 11.13
N GLY A 5 -2.13 -12.72 10.06
CA GLY A 5 -1.29 -13.91 10.15
C GLY A 5 0.11 -13.62 10.70
N ARG A 6 0.56 -12.37 10.60
CA ARG A 6 1.84 -11.88 11.16
C ARG A 6 1.68 -11.04 12.42
N GLN A 7 0.44 -10.85 12.89
CA GLN A 7 0.12 -10.01 14.06
C GLN A 7 0.70 -8.60 13.94
N ILE A 8 0.74 -8.06 12.71
CA ILE A 8 1.24 -6.71 12.45
C ILE A 8 0.18 -5.70 12.90
N GLN A 9 0.59 -4.67 13.63
CA GLN A 9 -0.25 -3.53 13.96
C GLN A 9 0.03 -2.40 12.95
N PRO A 10 -0.85 -2.18 11.95
CA PRO A 10 -0.65 -1.13 10.96
C PRO A 10 -0.92 0.26 11.57
N LEU A 11 -0.22 1.27 11.06
CA LEU A 11 -0.51 2.67 11.40
C LEU A 11 -1.77 3.16 10.67
N GLU A 12 -1.90 2.80 9.38
CA GLU A 12 -3.04 3.15 8.53
C GLU A 12 -3.25 2.07 7.46
N TRP A 13 -4.49 1.91 6.99
CA TRP A 13 -4.83 1.17 5.79
C TRP A 13 -4.96 2.13 4.61
N VAL A 14 -4.23 1.86 3.53
CA VAL A 14 -4.15 2.77 2.37
C VAL A 14 -4.46 2.01 1.10
N ALA A 15 -5.30 2.62 0.25
CA ALA A 15 -5.48 2.22 -1.14
C ALA A 15 -4.66 3.16 -2.03
N VAL A 16 -3.68 2.61 -2.74
CA VAL A 16 -2.86 3.36 -3.69
C VAL A 16 -3.36 3.05 -5.10
N TYR A 17 -3.72 4.09 -5.85
CA TYR A 17 -4.13 3.99 -7.25
C TYR A 17 -3.01 4.56 -8.13
N TYR A 18 -2.55 3.77 -9.10
CA TYR A 18 -1.39 4.14 -9.92
C TYR A 18 -1.76 4.77 -11.25
N ASP A 19 -3.03 4.67 -11.65
CA ASP A 19 -3.51 4.99 -12.99
C ASP A 19 -4.77 5.87 -12.91
N ASN A 20 -4.98 6.72 -13.92
CA ASN A 20 -6.18 7.54 -14.04
C ASN A 20 -7.32 6.72 -14.67
N PRO A 21 -8.46 6.51 -13.99
CA PRO A 21 -9.58 5.73 -14.53
C PRO A 21 -10.25 6.33 -15.76
N ASP A 22 -10.10 7.63 -16.03
CA ASP A 22 -10.64 8.27 -17.23
C ASP A 22 -9.77 8.02 -18.48
N GLU A 23 -8.50 7.64 -18.30
CA GLU A 23 -7.53 7.44 -19.38
C GLU A 23 -7.20 5.95 -19.60
N VAL A 24 -7.16 5.17 -18.52
CA VAL A 24 -6.73 3.78 -18.54
C VAL A 24 -7.94 2.86 -18.48
N PRO A 25 -8.09 1.89 -19.43
CA PRO A 25 -9.16 0.91 -19.40
C PRO A 25 -9.22 0.13 -18.09
N ALA A 26 -10.43 -0.21 -17.65
CA ALA A 26 -10.67 -0.83 -16.34
C ALA A 26 -9.84 -2.10 -16.12
N GLU A 27 -9.65 -2.93 -17.14
CA GLU A 27 -8.88 -4.17 -17.07
C GLU A 27 -7.37 -3.97 -16.93
N LYS A 28 -6.87 -2.74 -17.09
CA LYS A 28 -5.46 -2.37 -16.95
C LYS A 28 -5.18 -1.51 -15.72
N LEU A 29 -6.21 -1.05 -15.02
CA LEU A 29 -6.06 -0.24 -13.81
C LEU A 29 -5.36 -1.04 -12.72
N ARG A 30 -4.38 -0.40 -12.08
CA ARG A 30 -3.65 -1.00 -10.96
C ARG A 30 -3.96 -0.26 -9.68
N CYS A 31 -4.26 -1.02 -8.64
CA CYS A 31 -4.33 -0.54 -7.28
C CYS A 31 -3.58 -1.46 -6.32
N GLY A 32 -3.09 -0.90 -5.23
CA GLY A 32 -2.50 -1.64 -4.11
C GLY A 32 -3.28 -1.37 -2.84
N THR A 33 -3.72 -2.43 -2.16
CA THR A 33 -4.23 -2.35 -0.78
C THR A 33 -3.08 -2.65 0.16
N VAL A 34 -2.58 -1.62 0.84
CA VAL A 34 -1.36 -1.67 1.65
C VAL A 34 -1.64 -1.17 3.06
N VAL A 35 -0.69 -1.39 3.95
CA VAL A 35 -0.67 -0.80 5.29
C VAL A 35 0.58 0.06 5.44
N THR A 36 0.46 1.19 6.13
CA THR A 36 1.62 1.95 6.56
C THR A 36 2.17 1.35 7.86
N VAL A 37 3.49 1.40 7.98
CA VAL A 37 4.28 0.83 9.07
C VAL A 37 5.33 1.85 9.49
N PRO A 38 5.92 1.76 10.70
CA PRO A 38 7.04 2.61 11.11
C PRO A 38 8.23 2.53 10.14
N ASP A 39 9.05 3.60 10.08
CA ASP A 39 10.18 3.69 9.15
C ASP A 39 11.24 2.60 9.38
N ASP A 40 11.35 2.07 10.60
CA ASP A 40 12.27 1.00 10.99
C ASP A 40 11.66 -0.41 10.83
N PHE A 41 10.50 -0.52 10.18
CA PHE A 41 9.81 -1.80 9.99
C PHE A 41 10.60 -2.76 9.11
N VAL A 42 10.70 -4.02 9.56
CA VAL A 42 11.33 -5.11 8.82
C VAL A 42 10.26 -6.14 8.44
N ILE A 43 10.21 -6.50 7.15
CA ILE A 43 9.30 -7.55 6.68
C ILE A 43 9.63 -8.88 7.40
N PRO A 44 8.66 -9.52 8.07
CA PRO A 44 8.87 -10.82 8.69
C PRO A 44 9.27 -11.91 7.67
N ALA A 45 10.15 -12.83 8.06
CA ALA A 45 10.55 -13.98 7.23
C ALA A 45 9.35 -14.80 6.71
N ASN A 46 9.47 -15.45 5.55
CA ASN A 46 8.39 -16.21 4.88
C ASN A 46 7.22 -15.34 4.35
N SER A 47 7.44 -14.05 4.11
CA SER A 47 6.42 -13.13 3.55
C SER A 47 6.55 -13.03 2.03
N GLU A 48 6.52 -14.17 1.34
CA GLU A 48 6.66 -14.24 -0.11
C GLU A 48 5.58 -13.38 -0.80
N GLY A 49 6.00 -12.58 -1.79
CA GLY A 49 5.11 -11.68 -2.53
C GLY A 49 4.79 -10.36 -1.84
N VAL A 50 5.25 -10.13 -0.60
CA VAL A 50 5.10 -8.84 0.09
C VAL A 50 6.27 -7.92 -0.26
N ILE A 51 5.96 -6.68 -0.60
CA ILE A 51 6.93 -5.66 -0.99
C ILE A 51 6.88 -4.52 0.03
N LEU A 52 8.04 -4.03 0.47
CA LEU A 52 8.16 -2.79 1.23
C LEU A 52 8.58 -1.69 0.25
N THR A 53 7.82 -0.60 0.24
CA THR A 53 8.07 0.55 -0.63
C THR A 53 7.59 1.81 0.06
N GLU A 54 8.09 2.95 -0.38
CA GLU A 54 7.64 4.26 0.09
C GLU A 54 6.51 4.77 -0.81
N VAL A 55 5.46 5.28 -0.18
CA VAL A 55 4.42 6.04 -0.88
C VAL A 55 4.77 7.51 -0.72
N ALA A 56 4.95 8.22 -1.85
CA ALA A 56 5.40 9.60 -1.87
C ALA A 56 4.57 10.52 -0.93
N GLU A 57 5.26 11.46 -0.29
CA GLU A 57 4.71 12.30 0.77
C GLU A 57 3.41 13.00 0.37
N ARG A 58 2.37 12.79 1.19
CA ARG A 58 1.01 13.24 0.91
C ARG A 58 0.88 14.74 1.18
N ARG A 59 1.09 15.58 0.15
CA ARG A 59 0.68 17.01 0.19
C ARG A 59 -0.64 17.21 -0.55
N VAL A 60 -1.75 17.11 0.18
CA VAL A 60 -3.10 17.34 -0.33
C VAL A 60 -3.46 18.82 -0.17
N ARG A 61 -3.83 19.50 -1.26
CA ARG A 61 -4.61 20.74 -1.19
C ARG A 61 -5.99 20.46 -1.76
N GLY A 62 -7.00 20.51 -0.90
CA GLY A 62 -8.39 20.53 -1.34
C GLY A 62 -8.74 21.90 -1.91
N CYS A 63 -9.52 21.90 -2.98
CA CYS A 63 -10.28 23.07 -3.43
C CYS A 63 -11.50 23.26 -2.53
#